data_AF-A0A955HLY7-F1
#
_entry.id   AF-A0A955HLY7-F1
#
_cell.length_a   1.000
_cell.length_b   1.000
_cell.length_c   1.000
_cell.angle_alpha   90.00
_cell.angle_beta   90.00
_cell.angle_gamma   90.00
#
_symmetry.space_group_name_H-M   'P 1'
#
loop_
_entity.id
_entity.type
_entity.pdbx_description
1 polymer ?
#
loop_
_entity_poly.entity_id
_entity_poly.type
_entity_poly.pdbx_seq_one_letter_code
_entity_poly.pdbx_strand_id
1 'polypeptide(L)'
;MKFLLLSIPVITAIIGFGIYRFQDGNRREIFRIDLVQFMYLFVLTPTLYVWLKSFLFFILRNELTVTLSLTDIFVIDTVFSVVAFFTFAALAMHSLTKTFWLRRHHDPEFDIYHLSEYFHLHWTHIVIWTGGVGLISFVSFINVFVPFQLDHMSVPFYSTLLIGAITGLATFMGIWGSDPGQGSFMKIMKIVLMLAFFGHVVTYFIFDPHFKMQYAAFWFSLFCFLFASIASFFFDKSPQAKKIRSLWLHVGWGDNKGVTLVSPFKKRNNSTK
;
A
#
# COMPACT_ATOMS: atom_id res chain seq x y z
N MET A 1 23.03 -7.07 -14.54
CA MET A 1 22.27 -7.41 -13.31
C MET A 1 21.46 -6.24 -12.76
N LYS A 2 22.07 -5.06 -12.50
CA LYS A 2 21.34 -3.87 -11.98
C LYS A 2 20.15 -3.46 -12.87
N PHE A 3 20.33 -3.43 -14.20
CA PHE A 3 19.26 -3.11 -15.15
C PHE A 3 18.08 -4.11 -15.12
N LEU A 4 18.38 -5.40 -14.94
CA LEU A 4 17.36 -6.46 -14.86
C LEU A 4 16.57 -6.37 -13.55
N LEU A 5 17.23 -6.02 -12.44
CA LEU A 5 16.53 -5.72 -11.20
C LEU A 5 15.62 -4.48 -11.37
N LEU A 6 16.10 -3.41 -12.01
CA LEU A 6 15.30 -2.19 -12.18
C LEU A 6 14.12 -2.36 -13.15
N SER A 7 14.20 -3.28 -14.12
CA SER A 7 13.14 -3.49 -15.09
C SER A 7 11.97 -4.33 -14.56
N ILE A 8 12.18 -5.16 -13.53
CA ILE A 8 11.14 -6.05 -12.99
C ILE A 8 9.89 -5.27 -12.55
N PRO A 9 9.95 -4.23 -11.69
CA PRO A 9 8.75 -3.49 -11.28
C PRO A 9 8.00 -2.85 -12.45
N VAL A 10 8.75 -2.34 -13.45
CA VAL A 10 8.17 -1.72 -14.65
C VAL A 10 7.46 -2.76 -15.50
N ILE A 11 8.10 -3.91 -15.75
CA ILE A 11 7.51 -5.02 -16.52
C ILE A 11 6.30 -5.59 -15.77
N THR A 12 6.39 -5.79 -14.46
CA THR A 12 5.28 -6.24 -13.61
C THR A 12 4.10 -5.28 -13.69
N ALA A 13 4.35 -3.96 -13.65
CA ALA A 13 3.30 -2.95 -13.79
C ALA A 13 2.66 -2.98 -15.19
N ILE A 14 3.47 -3.04 -16.25
CA ILE A 14 2.97 -3.13 -17.64
C ILE A 14 2.15 -4.39 -17.84
N ILE A 15 2.63 -5.55 -17.39
CA ILE A 15 1.93 -6.83 -17.48
C ILE A 15 0.63 -6.79 -16.68
N GLY A 16 0.67 -6.30 -15.43
CA GLY A 16 -0.52 -6.16 -14.59
C GLY A 16 -1.59 -5.27 -15.23
N PHE A 17 -1.17 -4.14 -15.80
CA PHE A 17 -2.08 -3.21 -16.51
C PHE A 17 -2.58 -3.78 -17.83
N GLY A 18 -1.72 -4.47 -18.58
CA GLY A 18 -2.07 -5.14 -19.83
C GLY A 18 -3.10 -6.25 -19.60
N ILE A 19 -2.87 -7.12 -18.63
CA ILE A 19 -3.83 -8.16 -18.23
C ILE A 19 -5.17 -7.52 -17.83
N TYR A 20 -5.14 -6.46 -17.02
CA TYR A 20 -6.35 -5.75 -16.62
C TYR A 20 -7.10 -5.11 -17.80
N ARG A 21 -6.39 -4.49 -18.75
CA ARG A 21 -6.99 -3.72 -19.85
C ARG A 21 -7.50 -4.59 -21.01
N PHE A 22 -6.85 -5.73 -21.26
CA PHE A 22 -7.09 -6.59 -22.42
C PHE A 22 -7.91 -7.86 -22.09
N GLN A 23 -8.39 -8.02 -20.85
CA GLN A 23 -9.33 -9.10 -20.53
C GLN A 23 -10.79 -8.73 -20.81
N ASP A 24 -11.40 -9.41 -21.78
CA ASP A 24 -12.83 -9.33 -22.08
C ASP A 24 -13.69 -10.02 -21.01
N GLY A 25 -14.82 -9.39 -20.67
CA GLY A 25 -15.69 -9.75 -19.55
C GLY A 25 -16.34 -11.14 -19.58
N ASN A 26 -16.25 -11.89 -20.68
CA ASN A 26 -17.02 -13.12 -20.90
C ASN A 26 -16.20 -14.42 -20.86
N ARG A 27 -14.88 -14.39 -20.66
CA ARG A 27 -14.01 -15.60 -20.52
C ARG A 27 -13.23 -15.59 -19.22
N ARG A 28 -13.96 -15.49 -18.10
CA ARG A 28 -13.44 -15.01 -16.80
C ARG A 28 -12.89 -16.06 -15.83
N GLU A 29 -12.74 -17.32 -16.21
CA GLU A 29 -12.43 -18.34 -15.19
C GLU A 29 -11.37 -19.33 -15.64
N ILE A 30 -10.29 -19.38 -14.87
CA ILE A 30 -9.44 -20.58 -14.77
C ILE A 30 -9.71 -21.12 -13.38
N PHE A 31 -10.23 -22.35 -13.27
CA PHE A 31 -10.62 -22.97 -11.99
C PHE A 31 -11.61 -22.15 -11.12
N ARG A 32 -12.58 -21.43 -11.72
CA ARG A 32 -13.55 -20.57 -11.03
C ARG A 32 -12.95 -19.38 -10.27
N ILE A 33 -11.65 -19.12 -10.43
CA ILE A 33 -10.95 -17.93 -9.95
C ILE A 33 -10.74 -17.01 -11.16
N ASP A 34 -10.92 -15.70 -10.95
CA ASP A 34 -10.63 -14.71 -11.98
C ASP A 34 -9.14 -14.78 -12.34
N LEU A 35 -8.83 -15.00 -13.63
CA LEU A 35 -7.45 -15.06 -14.14
C LEU A 35 -6.62 -13.84 -13.70
N VAL A 36 -7.25 -12.66 -13.60
CA VAL A 36 -6.62 -11.44 -13.08
C VAL A 36 -6.08 -11.70 -11.67
N GLN A 37 -6.91 -12.27 -10.80
CA GLN A 37 -6.55 -12.54 -9.41
C GLN A 37 -5.50 -13.62 -9.30
N PHE A 38 -5.60 -14.68 -10.10
CA PHE A 38 -4.58 -15.70 -10.15
C PHE A 38 -3.21 -15.09 -10.48
N MET A 39 -3.15 -14.24 -11.51
CA MET A 39 -1.92 -13.54 -11.88
C MET A 39 -1.42 -12.61 -10.77
N TYR A 40 -2.29 -11.83 -10.13
CA TYR A 40 -1.90 -10.97 -9.01
C TYR A 40 -1.36 -11.75 -7.81
N LEU A 41 -2.01 -12.86 -7.45
CA LEU A 41 -1.74 -13.64 -6.25
C LEU A 41 -0.53 -14.57 -6.39
N PHE A 42 -0.43 -15.27 -7.52
CA PHE A 42 0.54 -16.35 -7.70
C PHE A 42 1.73 -15.96 -8.55
N VAL A 43 1.63 -14.88 -9.32
CA VAL A 43 2.73 -14.40 -10.17
C VAL A 43 3.25 -13.07 -9.66
N LEU A 44 2.44 -12.01 -9.70
CA LEU A 44 2.92 -10.65 -9.47
C LEU A 44 3.36 -10.43 -8.01
N THR A 45 2.55 -10.83 -7.04
CA THR A 45 2.85 -10.66 -5.61
C THR A 45 4.12 -11.41 -5.17
N PRO A 46 4.28 -12.73 -5.44
CA PRO A 46 5.52 -13.44 -5.14
C PRO A 46 6.74 -12.86 -5.88
N THR A 47 6.58 -12.48 -7.15
CA THR A 47 7.66 -11.84 -7.92
C THR A 47 8.11 -10.54 -7.26
N LEU A 48 7.17 -9.68 -6.85
CA LEU A 48 7.49 -8.42 -6.17
C LEU A 48 8.14 -8.66 -4.80
N TYR A 49 7.69 -9.67 -4.05
CA TYR A 49 8.30 -10.04 -2.77
C TYR A 49 9.75 -10.50 -2.94
N VAL A 50 9.99 -11.44 -3.86
CA VAL A 50 11.34 -11.93 -4.16
C VAL A 50 12.23 -10.79 -4.66
N TRP A 51 11.68 -9.93 -5.51
CA TRP A 51 12.38 -8.76 -6.03
C TRP A 51 12.78 -7.80 -4.90
N LEU A 52 11.83 -7.41 -4.05
CA LEU A 52 12.07 -6.52 -2.90
C LEU A 52 13.13 -7.09 -1.96
N LYS A 53 13.05 -8.39 -1.65
CA LYS A 53 14.02 -9.08 -0.82
C LYS A 53 15.41 -9.10 -1.46
N SER A 54 15.48 -9.43 -2.75
CA SER A 54 16.74 -9.44 -3.51
C SER A 54 17.35 -8.04 -3.60
N PHE A 55 16.52 -7.03 -3.76
CA PHE A 55 16.94 -5.64 -3.79
C PHE A 55 17.48 -5.17 -2.43
N LEU A 56 16.80 -5.51 -1.34
CA LEU A 56 17.28 -5.26 0.02
C LEU A 56 18.63 -5.95 0.25
N PHE A 57 18.74 -7.25 -0.07
CA PHE A 57 20.00 -7.98 0.06
C PHE A 57 21.13 -7.36 -0.76
N PHE A 58 20.83 -6.95 -2.01
CA PHE A 58 21.78 -6.27 -2.87
C PHE A 58 22.30 -4.98 -2.22
N ILE A 59 21.41 -4.15 -1.67
CA ILE A 59 21.78 -2.94 -0.91
C ILE A 59 22.66 -3.33 0.28
N LEU A 60 22.23 -4.31 1.06
CA LEU A 60 22.91 -4.68 2.31
C LEU A 60 24.29 -5.34 2.11
N ARG A 61 24.56 -5.90 0.93
CA ARG A 61 25.83 -6.61 0.66
C ARG A 61 26.80 -5.84 -0.21
N ASN A 62 26.30 -5.14 -1.23
CA ASN A 62 27.15 -4.64 -2.30
C ASN A 62 27.25 -3.11 -2.33
N GLU A 63 26.26 -2.41 -1.80
CA GLU A 63 26.22 -0.95 -1.83
C GLU A 63 26.56 -0.33 -0.47
N LEU A 64 26.50 -1.15 0.59
CA LEU A 64 26.87 -0.77 1.94
C LEU A 64 28.38 -0.50 2.06
N THR A 65 28.74 0.73 2.43
CA THR A 65 30.12 1.11 2.78
C THR A 65 30.55 0.53 4.14
N VAL A 66 29.58 0.18 4.99
CA VAL A 66 29.81 -0.39 6.32
C VAL A 66 29.73 -1.92 6.23
N THR A 67 30.70 -2.61 6.81
CA THR A 67 30.67 -4.06 6.95
C THR A 67 29.69 -4.46 8.04
N LEU A 68 28.46 -4.81 7.66
CA LEU A 68 27.49 -5.41 8.58
C LEU A 68 27.89 -6.86 8.90
N SER A 69 27.64 -7.27 10.15
CA SER A 69 27.75 -8.68 10.50
C SER A 69 26.67 -9.51 9.80
N LEU A 70 26.90 -10.81 9.64
CA LEU A 70 25.87 -11.72 9.10
C LEU A 70 24.60 -11.70 9.95
N THR A 71 24.75 -11.51 11.26
CA THR A 71 23.63 -11.39 12.20
C THR A 71 22.79 -10.15 11.91
N ASP A 72 23.41 -8.99 11.69
CA ASP A 72 22.68 -7.74 11.40
C ASP A 72 21.91 -7.84 10.09
N ILE A 73 22.56 -8.39 9.05
CA ILE A 73 21.92 -8.62 7.76
C ILE A 73 20.72 -9.55 7.91
N PHE A 74 20.86 -10.64 8.69
CA PHE A 74 19.78 -11.57 8.97
C PHE A 74 18.60 -10.91 9.70
N VAL A 75 18.87 -10.09 10.71
CA VAL A 75 17.84 -9.37 11.47
C VAL A 75 17.08 -8.39 10.56
N ILE A 76 17.81 -7.58 9.78
CA ILE A 76 17.21 -6.61 8.84
C ILE A 76 16.36 -7.33 7.79
N ASP A 77 16.89 -8.39 7.17
CA ASP A 77 16.15 -9.20 6.19
C ASP A 77 14.90 -9.84 6.80
N THR A 78 14.99 -10.32 8.04
CA THR A 78 13.85 -10.95 8.74
C THR A 78 12.75 -9.94 9.03
N VAL A 79 13.09 -8.79 9.62
CA VAL A 79 12.12 -7.72 9.92
C VAL A 79 11.43 -7.26 8.64
N PHE A 80 12.20 -7.01 7.59
CA PHE A 80 11.66 -6.63 6.29
C PHE A 80 10.73 -7.71 5.72
N SER A 81 11.18 -8.97 5.74
CA SER A 81 10.42 -10.11 5.23
C SER A 81 9.09 -10.28 5.96
N VAL A 82 9.05 -10.09 7.28
CA VAL A 82 7.82 -10.16 8.08
C VAL A 82 6.85 -9.06 7.68
N VAL A 83 7.29 -7.80 7.62
CA VAL A 83 6.43 -6.67 7.24
C VAL A 83 5.91 -6.84 5.80
N ALA A 84 6.80 -7.22 4.89
CA ALA A 84 6.44 -7.48 3.50
C ALA A 84 5.43 -8.63 3.39
N PHE A 85 5.67 -9.74 4.09
CA PHE A 85 4.77 -10.89 4.10
C PHE A 85 3.36 -10.52 4.58
N PHE A 86 3.23 -9.80 5.70
CA PHE A 86 1.91 -9.34 6.18
C PHE A 86 1.21 -8.44 5.16
N THR A 87 1.96 -7.54 4.51
CA THR A 87 1.43 -6.65 3.46
C THR A 87 0.93 -7.44 2.25
N PHE A 88 1.73 -8.39 1.77
CA PHE A 88 1.36 -9.24 0.63
C PHE A 88 0.23 -10.22 0.94
N ALA A 89 0.17 -10.75 2.17
CA ALA A 89 -0.95 -11.55 2.63
C ALA A 89 -2.25 -10.73 2.67
N ALA A 90 -2.19 -9.47 3.11
CA ALA A 90 -3.33 -8.55 3.07
C ALA A 90 -3.74 -8.19 1.65
N LEU A 91 -2.80 -7.95 0.73
CA LEU A 91 -3.09 -7.80 -0.72
C LEU A 91 -3.80 -9.04 -1.26
N ALA A 92 -3.36 -10.22 -0.84
CA ALA A 92 -3.94 -11.47 -1.29
C ALA A 92 -5.37 -11.65 -0.79
N MET A 93 -5.60 -11.42 0.50
CA MET A 93 -6.93 -11.42 1.10
C MET A 93 -7.83 -10.35 0.47
N HIS A 94 -7.32 -9.15 0.21
CA HIS A 94 -8.06 -8.06 -0.44
C HIS A 94 -8.55 -8.48 -1.82
N SER A 95 -7.66 -9.06 -2.61
CA SER A 95 -7.97 -9.58 -3.94
C SER A 95 -9.08 -10.64 -3.83
N LEU A 96 -8.87 -11.70 -3.06
CA LEU A 96 -9.86 -12.80 -2.91
C LEU A 96 -11.24 -12.30 -2.46
N THR A 97 -11.28 -11.46 -1.43
CA THR A 97 -12.52 -10.93 -0.87
C THR A 97 -13.25 -9.99 -1.81
N LYS A 98 -12.54 -9.28 -2.70
CA LYS A 98 -13.16 -8.51 -3.81
C LYS A 98 -13.99 -9.40 -4.73
N THR A 99 -13.52 -10.61 -5.02
CA THR A 99 -14.28 -11.53 -5.88
C THR A 99 -15.52 -12.07 -5.20
N PHE A 100 -15.43 -12.38 -3.90
CA PHE A 100 -16.63 -12.72 -3.14
C PHE A 100 -17.64 -11.56 -3.18
N TRP A 101 -17.19 -10.33 -2.96
CA TRP A 101 -18.06 -9.16 -3.05
C TRP A 101 -18.75 -9.02 -4.41
N LEU A 102 -18.00 -9.13 -5.52
CA LEU A 102 -18.57 -9.05 -6.87
C LEU A 102 -19.58 -10.17 -7.16
N ARG A 103 -19.39 -11.36 -6.57
CA ARG A 103 -20.25 -12.52 -6.76
C ARG A 103 -21.49 -12.56 -5.85
N ARG A 104 -21.58 -11.67 -4.85
CA ARG A 104 -22.74 -11.60 -3.95
C ARG A 104 -24.08 -11.39 -4.66
N HIS A 105 -24.04 -10.77 -5.84
CA HIS A 105 -25.22 -10.51 -6.65
C HIS A 105 -25.75 -11.77 -7.37
N HIS A 106 -25.00 -12.87 -7.36
CA HIS A 106 -25.40 -14.15 -7.95
C HIS A 106 -25.99 -15.14 -6.94
N ASP A 107 -25.71 -15.00 -5.65
CA ASP A 107 -26.23 -15.87 -4.59
C ASP A 107 -26.39 -15.08 -3.28
N PRO A 108 -27.57 -14.51 -2.98
CA PRO A 108 -27.76 -13.62 -1.83
C PRO A 108 -27.85 -14.35 -0.47
N GLU A 109 -27.94 -15.68 -0.42
CA GLU A 109 -28.14 -16.43 0.84
C GLU A 109 -26.82 -16.76 1.58
N PHE A 110 -25.66 -16.44 1.00
CA PHE A 110 -24.36 -16.87 1.51
C PHE A 110 -23.74 -15.82 2.47
N ASP A 111 -23.80 -16.03 3.80
CA ASP A 111 -23.34 -15.09 4.86
C ASP A 111 -21.81 -14.77 4.85
N ILE A 112 -21.02 -15.43 4.00
CA ILE A 112 -19.60 -15.09 3.78
C ILE A 112 -19.43 -13.63 3.30
N TYR A 113 -20.45 -13.01 2.72
CA TYR A 113 -20.33 -11.66 2.17
C TYR A 113 -20.11 -10.58 3.24
N HIS A 114 -20.67 -10.73 4.45
CA HIS A 114 -20.42 -9.74 5.52
C HIS A 114 -19.00 -9.81 6.08
N LEU A 115 -18.48 -11.01 6.32
CA LEU A 115 -17.08 -11.17 6.74
C LEU A 115 -16.12 -10.73 5.62
N SER A 116 -16.47 -11.04 4.35
CA SER A 116 -15.69 -10.59 3.20
C SER A 116 -15.63 -9.08 3.09
N GLU A 117 -16.68 -8.35 3.47
CA GLU A 117 -16.72 -6.90 3.40
C GLU A 117 -15.76 -6.25 4.41
N TYR A 118 -15.74 -6.71 5.66
CA TYR A 118 -14.78 -6.22 6.66
C TYR A 118 -13.33 -6.42 6.20
N PHE A 119 -13.01 -7.63 5.72
CA PHE A 119 -11.67 -7.92 5.22
C PHE A 119 -11.37 -7.12 3.95
N HIS A 120 -12.29 -7.06 2.99
CA HIS A 120 -12.09 -6.36 1.72
C HIS A 120 -11.95 -4.85 1.88
N LEU A 121 -12.89 -4.21 2.58
CA LEU A 121 -13.03 -2.77 2.63
C LEU A 121 -12.28 -2.11 3.78
N HIS A 122 -12.09 -2.79 4.91
CA HIS A 122 -11.51 -2.16 6.10
C HIS A 122 -10.13 -2.70 6.46
N TRP A 123 -10.04 -3.95 6.91
CA TRP A 123 -8.81 -4.48 7.48
C TRP A 123 -7.68 -4.55 6.44
N THR A 124 -7.96 -5.09 5.25
CA THR A 124 -6.91 -5.23 4.24
C THR A 124 -6.40 -3.87 3.76
N HIS A 125 -7.26 -2.88 3.50
CA HIS A 125 -6.80 -1.54 3.13
C HIS A 125 -5.90 -0.92 4.22
N ILE A 126 -6.28 -1.04 5.49
CA ILE A 126 -5.45 -0.52 6.60
C ILE A 126 -4.08 -1.21 6.58
N VAL A 127 -4.04 -2.53 6.50
CA VAL A 127 -2.78 -3.29 6.53
C VAL A 127 -1.94 -3.03 5.27
N ILE A 128 -2.55 -2.96 4.09
CA ILE A 128 -1.85 -2.67 2.83
C ILE A 128 -1.22 -1.28 2.88
N TRP A 129 -1.99 -0.26 3.25
CA TRP A 129 -1.48 1.12 3.28
C TRP A 129 -0.49 1.34 4.41
N THR A 130 -0.76 0.84 5.62
CA THR A 130 0.16 0.95 6.76
C THR A 130 1.45 0.16 6.52
N GLY A 131 1.33 -1.06 5.98
CA GLY A 131 2.46 -1.89 5.59
C GLY A 131 3.30 -1.24 4.51
N GLY A 132 2.69 -0.68 3.47
CA GLY A 132 3.38 0.07 2.42
C GLY A 132 4.13 1.30 2.95
N VAL A 133 3.48 2.11 3.79
CA VAL A 133 4.12 3.25 4.48
C VAL A 133 5.28 2.78 5.34
N GLY A 134 5.11 1.68 6.07
CA GLY A 134 6.15 1.07 6.91
C GLY A 134 7.35 0.60 6.11
N LEU A 135 7.14 -0.10 4.99
CA LEU A 135 8.20 -0.59 4.11
C LEU A 135 9.01 0.57 3.49
N ILE A 136 8.33 1.61 3.00
CA ILE A 136 8.99 2.80 2.44
C ILE A 136 9.81 3.51 3.53
N SER A 137 9.22 3.68 4.72
CA SER A 137 9.91 4.29 5.88
C SER A 137 11.13 3.48 6.30
N PHE A 138 11.03 2.15 6.29
CA PHE A 138 12.14 1.26 6.65
C PHE A 138 13.32 1.41 5.69
N VAL A 139 13.06 1.37 4.37
CA VAL A 139 14.11 1.57 3.35
C VAL A 139 14.73 2.97 3.47
N SER A 140 13.91 3.99 3.71
CA SER A 140 14.34 5.37 3.95
C SER A 140 15.28 5.50 5.15
N PHE A 141 14.94 4.88 6.29
CA PHE A 141 15.77 4.92 7.48
C PHE A 141 17.07 4.15 7.31
N ILE A 142 17.05 3.00 6.64
CA ILE A 142 18.29 2.31 6.25
C ILE A 142 19.16 3.25 5.43
N ASN A 143 18.60 3.99 4.47
CA ASN A 143 19.38 4.90 3.62
C ASN A 143 20.07 6.05 4.39
N VAL A 144 19.58 6.42 5.59
CA VAL A 144 20.28 7.39 6.46
C VAL A 144 21.57 6.81 7.01
N PHE A 145 21.58 5.54 7.40
CA PHE A 145 22.79 4.85 7.86
C PHE A 145 23.64 4.32 6.69
N VAL A 146 23.01 4.19 5.52
CA VAL A 146 23.54 3.55 4.32
C VAL A 146 23.30 4.46 3.11
N PRO A 147 24.09 5.54 2.98
CA PRO A 147 24.03 6.38 1.80
C PRO A 147 24.38 5.58 0.54
N PHE A 148 23.64 5.79 -0.55
CA PHE A 148 23.97 5.21 -1.85
C PHE A 148 25.29 5.79 -2.38
N GLN A 149 26.09 4.95 -3.04
CA GLN A 149 27.34 5.36 -3.70
C GLN A 149 27.06 5.97 -5.08
N LEU A 150 26.21 7.00 -5.11
CA LEU A 150 25.92 7.77 -6.31
C LEU A 150 26.71 9.07 -6.29
N ASP A 151 27.40 9.35 -7.40
CA ASP A 151 28.12 10.60 -7.59
C ASP A 151 27.18 11.81 -7.49
N HIS A 152 27.77 12.99 -7.27
CA HIS A 152 27.06 14.25 -7.07
C HIS A 152 26.29 14.69 -8.33
N MET A 153 25.11 14.11 -8.53
CA MET A 153 24.21 14.45 -9.63
C MET A 153 23.05 15.31 -9.11
N SER A 154 23.14 16.62 -9.31
CA SER A 154 22.14 17.58 -8.83
C SER A 154 20.77 17.41 -9.48
N VAL A 155 20.72 17.25 -10.81
CA VAL A 155 19.46 17.11 -11.55
C VAL A 155 18.66 15.87 -11.15
N PRO A 156 19.23 14.64 -11.13
CA PRO A 156 18.55 13.46 -10.62
C PRO A 156 18.05 13.61 -9.18
N PHE A 157 18.80 14.32 -8.33
CA PHE A 157 18.39 14.55 -6.95
C PHE A 157 17.13 15.41 -6.86
N TYR A 158 17.07 16.56 -7.55
CA TYR A 158 15.85 17.39 -7.57
C TYR A 158 14.65 16.68 -8.21
N SER A 159 14.89 15.90 -9.27
CA SER A 159 13.85 15.04 -9.86
C SER A 159 13.32 14.04 -8.85
N THR A 160 14.18 13.47 -7.99
CA THR A 160 13.77 12.55 -6.92
C THR A 160 12.82 13.24 -5.93
N LEU A 161 13.08 14.50 -5.56
CA LEU A 161 12.20 15.27 -4.67
C LEU A 161 10.83 15.54 -5.32
N LEU A 162 10.83 15.93 -6.59
CA LEU A 162 9.59 16.18 -7.34
C LEU A 162 8.76 14.90 -7.49
N ILE A 163 9.40 13.78 -7.86
CA ILE A 163 8.74 12.47 -7.96
C ILE A 163 8.22 12.06 -6.57
N GLY A 164 8.98 12.31 -5.49
CA GLY A 164 8.53 12.10 -4.12
C GLY A 164 7.26 12.88 -3.79
N ALA A 165 7.20 14.17 -4.11
CA ALA A 165 6.02 15.01 -3.90
C ALA A 165 4.79 14.50 -4.70
N ILE A 166 4.97 14.21 -5.98
CA ILE A 166 3.91 13.66 -6.85
C ILE A 166 3.42 12.32 -6.32
N THR A 167 4.35 11.44 -5.93
CA THR A 167 4.03 10.13 -5.35
C THR A 167 3.26 10.30 -4.04
N GLY A 168 3.65 11.23 -3.17
CA GLY A 168 2.93 11.53 -1.93
C GLY A 168 1.48 11.96 -2.16
N LEU A 169 1.25 12.84 -3.14
CA LEU A 169 -0.11 13.22 -3.53
C LEU A 169 -0.89 12.03 -4.08
N ALA A 170 -0.29 11.23 -4.98
CA ALA A 170 -0.92 10.05 -5.54
C ALA A 170 -1.24 8.99 -4.47
N THR A 171 -0.33 8.77 -3.51
CA THR A 171 -0.53 7.87 -2.37
C THR A 171 -1.69 8.35 -1.50
N PHE A 172 -1.76 9.65 -1.18
CA PHE A 172 -2.91 10.18 -0.45
C PHE A 172 -4.22 10.00 -1.23
N MET A 173 -4.23 10.28 -2.53
CA MET A 173 -5.42 10.08 -3.38
C MET A 173 -5.82 8.60 -3.43
N GLY A 174 -4.87 7.67 -3.47
CA GLY A 174 -5.11 6.24 -3.37
C GLY A 174 -5.74 5.85 -2.03
N ILE A 175 -5.16 6.29 -0.91
CA ILE A 175 -5.69 6.06 0.44
C ILE A 175 -7.12 6.61 0.55
N TRP A 176 -7.33 7.86 0.13
CA TRP A 176 -8.62 8.52 0.21
C TRP A 176 -9.68 7.88 -0.71
N GLY A 177 -9.26 7.40 -1.89
CA GLY A 177 -10.10 6.60 -2.79
C GLY A 177 -10.47 5.23 -2.22
N SER A 178 -9.57 4.63 -1.43
CA SER A 178 -9.80 3.36 -0.72
C SER A 178 -10.74 3.47 0.48
N ASP A 179 -11.10 4.68 0.91
CA ASP A 179 -11.99 4.85 2.06
C ASP A 179 -13.41 4.32 1.74
N PRO A 180 -13.93 3.33 2.48
CA PRO A 180 -15.30 2.87 2.30
C PRO A 180 -16.34 3.88 2.83
N GLY A 181 -15.90 4.92 3.55
CA GLY A 181 -16.79 5.87 4.22
C GLY A 181 -17.53 5.26 5.41
N GLN A 182 -17.02 4.13 5.92
CA GLN A 182 -17.50 3.44 7.12
C GLN A 182 -16.38 3.46 8.18
N GLY A 183 -16.72 3.89 9.40
CA GLY A 183 -15.82 3.81 10.56
C GLY A 183 -14.70 4.87 10.60
N SER A 184 -13.53 4.45 11.08
CA SER A 184 -12.38 5.32 11.41
C SER A 184 -11.22 5.25 10.40
N PHE A 185 -11.42 4.64 9.22
CA PHE A 185 -10.34 4.39 8.23
C PHE A 185 -9.49 5.63 7.94
N MET A 186 -10.10 6.72 7.48
CA MET A 186 -9.35 7.95 7.17
C MET A 186 -8.70 8.58 8.41
N LYS A 187 -9.30 8.42 9.60
CA LYS A 187 -8.69 8.91 10.85
C LYS A 187 -7.41 8.13 11.15
N ILE A 188 -7.46 6.79 11.05
CA ILE A 188 -6.30 5.91 11.22
C ILE A 188 -5.22 6.27 10.21
N MET A 189 -5.57 6.38 8.93
CA MET A 189 -4.59 6.65 7.87
C MET A 189 -3.93 8.02 7.99
N LYS A 190 -4.65 9.05 8.45
CA LYS A 190 -4.04 10.35 8.77
C LYS A 190 -3.01 10.24 9.89
N ILE A 191 -3.33 9.50 10.95
CA ILE A 191 -2.38 9.26 12.05
C ILE A 191 -1.15 8.52 11.53
N VAL A 192 -1.33 7.48 10.71
CA VAL A 192 -0.22 6.72 10.09
C VAL A 192 0.67 7.64 9.24
N LEU A 193 0.10 8.47 8.36
CA LEU A 193 0.86 9.41 7.53
C LEU A 193 1.59 10.46 8.38
N MET A 194 0.93 11.02 9.40
CA MET A 194 1.53 11.98 10.32
C MET A 194 2.68 11.36 11.13
N LEU A 195 2.52 10.15 11.64
CA LEU A 195 3.58 9.43 12.36
C LEU A 195 4.76 9.13 11.45
N ALA A 196 4.51 8.70 10.22
CA ALA A 196 5.58 8.48 9.23
C ALA A 196 6.33 9.78 8.93
N PHE A 197 5.61 10.87 8.65
CA PHE A 197 6.22 12.19 8.43
C PHE A 197 7.03 12.66 9.66
N PHE A 198 6.43 12.62 10.85
CA PHE A 198 7.09 13.02 12.09
C PHE A 198 8.35 12.18 12.35
N GLY A 199 8.29 10.86 12.14
CA GLY A 199 9.45 9.98 12.25
C GLY A 199 10.59 10.40 11.32
N HIS A 200 10.29 10.78 10.07
CA HIS A 200 11.32 11.28 9.15
C HIS A 200 11.89 12.63 9.57
N VAL A 201 11.07 13.54 10.09
CA VAL A 201 11.53 14.84 10.61
C VAL A 201 12.45 14.63 11.82
N VAL A 202 12.08 13.76 12.76
CA VAL A 202 12.93 13.41 13.91
C VAL A 202 14.25 12.80 13.45
N THR A 203 14.22 11.84 12.50
CA THR A 203 15.42 11.26 11.91
C THR A 203 16.30 12.33 11.24
N TYR A 204 15.71 13.30 10.54
CA TYR A 204 16.45 14.43 9.96
C TYR A 204 17.22 15.21 11.04
N PHE A 205 16.55 15.60 12.13
CA PHE A 205 17.20 16.38 13.19
C PHE A 205 18.23 15.61 14.03
N ILE A 206 18.06 14.29 14.19
CA ILE A 206 18.98 13.46 14.98
C ILE A 206 20.24 13.09 14.18
N PHE A 207 20.07 12.71 12.91
CA PHE A 207 21.15 12.12 12.11
C PHE A 207 21.72 13.05 11.03
N ASP A 208 21.07 14.20 10.78
CA ASP A 208 21.48 15.22 9.80
C ASP A 208 21.89 14.65 8.42
N PRO A 209 21.02 13.85 7.76
CA PRO A 209 21.34 13.29 6.45
C PRO A 209 21.55 14.43 5.45
N HIS A 210 22.72 14.46 4.79
CA HIS A 210 23.04 15.54 3.87
C HIS A 210 22.04 15.66 2.72
N PHE A 211 21.77 16.89 2.27
CA PHE A 211 20.91 17.19 1.13
C PHE A 211 21.60 16.85 -0.20
N LYS A 212 21.80 15.54 -0.46
CA LYS A 212 22.54 14.99 -1.60
C LYS A 212 21.92 13.68 -2.09
N MET A 213 22.24 13.29 -3.33
CA MET A 213 21.75 12.08 -4.00
C MET A 213 22.02 10.78 -3.23
N GLN A 214 23.07 10.75 -2.41
CA GLN A 214 23.41 9.61 -1.55
C GLN A 214 22.27 9.24 -0.59
N TYR A 215 21.50 10.23 -0.14
CA TYR A 215 20.36 10.07 0.77
C TYR A 215 19.02 10.15 0.01
N ALA A 216 19.00 9.83 -1.28
CA ALA A 216 17.83 9.99 -2.14
C ALA A 216 16.59 9.24 -1.63
N ALA A 217 16.71 8.03 -1.07
CA ALA A 217 15.54 7.30 -0.56
C ALA A 217 14.96 7.96 0.70
N PHE A 218 15.81 8.52 1.55
CA PHE A 218 15.37 9.31 2.69
C PHE A 218 14.60 10.55 2.25
N TRP A 219 15.20 11.37 1.38
CA TRP A 219 14.59 12.61 0.91
C TRP A 219 13.32 12.39 0.09
N PHE A 220 13.30 11.34 -0.75
CA PHE A 220 12.11 10.89 -1.46
C PHE A 220 10.95 10.60 -0.49
N SER A 221 11.22 9.80 0.55
CA SER A 221 10.20 9.37 1.49
C SER A 221 9.71 10.52 2.38
N LEU A 222 10.61 11.40 2.82
CA LEU A 222 10.24 12.62 3.55
C LEU A 222 9.31 13.50 2.71
N PHE A 223 9.62 13.73 1.42
CA PHE A 223 8.74 14.51 0.53
C PHE A 223 7.42 13.80 0.26
N CYS A 224 7.44 12.48 0.05
CA CYS A 224 6.23 11.67 -0.09
C CYS A 224 5.29 11.85 1.12
N PHE A 225 5.80 11.68 2.34
CA PHE A 225 5.01 11.79 3.56
C PHE A 225 4.62 13.23 3.92
N LEU A 226 5.46 14.23 3.59
CA LEU A 226 5.12 15.64 3.73
C LEU A 226 3.89 15.99 2.89
N PHE A 227 3.94 15.69 1.58
CA PHE A 227 2.84 16.03 0.67
C PHE A 227 1.60 15.19 0.92
N ALA A 228 1.74 13.90 1.25
CA ALA A 228 0.61 13.07 1.67
C ALA A 228 -0.07 13.60 2.94
N SER A 229 0.72 14.02 3.94
CA SER A 229 0.21 14.60 5.18
C SER A 229 -0.51 15.92 4.94
N ILE A 230 0.11 16.84 4.19
CA ILE A 230 -0.50 18.12 3.78
C ILE A 230 -1.84 17.86 3.07
N ALA A 231 -1.86 17.00 2.06
CA ALA A 231 -3.08 16.68 1.32
C ALA A 231 -4.17 16.13 2.27
N SER A 232 -3.79 15.28 3.23
CA SER A 232 -4.73 14.71 4.20
C SER A 232 -5.41 15.74 5.13
N PHE A 233 -4.77 16.87 5.38
CA PHE A 233 -5.35 17.98 6.14
C PHE A 233 -6.35 18.80 5.31
N PHE A 234 -6.02 19.08 4.04
CA PHE A 234 -6.81 19.99 3.21
C PHE A 234 -7.94 19.31 2.41
N PHE A 235 -7.70 18.12 1.84
CA PHE A 235 -8.63 17.52 0.87
C PHE A 235 -9.86 16.87 1.50
N ASP A 236 -9.73 16.24 2.66
CA ASP A 236 -10.83 15.47 3.27
C ASP A 236 -12.04 16.34 3.67
N LYS A 237 -11.83 17.64 3.89
CA LYS A 237 -12.87 18.58 4.31
C LYS A 237 -13.49 19.39 3.16
N SER A 238 -12.93 19.33 1.95
CA SER A 238 -13.38 20.16 0.83
C SER A 238 -14.68 19.61 0.19
N PRO A 239 -15.72 20.45 0.00
CA PRO A 239 -16.91 20.08 -0.78
C PRO A 239 -16.59 19.70 -2.23
N GLN A 240 -15.62 20.37 -2.85
CA GLN A 240 -15.15 20.06 -4.20
C GLN A 240 -14.50 18.68 -4.25
N ALA A 241 -13.70 18.32 -3.23
CA ALA A 241 -13.12 16.99 -3.14
C ALA A 241 -14.21 15.92 -3.03
N LYS A 242 -15.28 16.12 -2.23
CA LYS A 242 -16.41 15.18 -2.19
C LYS A 242 -17.05 14.97 -3.55
N LYS A 243 -17.20 16.03 -4.35
CA LYS A 243 -17.70 15.95 -5.73
C LYS A 243 -16.77 15.14 -6.62
N ILE A 244 -15.46 15.38 -6.57
CA ILE A 244 -14.47 14.60 -7.33
C ILE A 244 -14.51 13.12 -6.92
N ARG A 245 -14.58 12.83 -5.62
CA ARG A 245 -14.69 11.47 -5.10
C ARG A 245 -15.90 10.75 -5.68
N SER A 246 -17.05 11.40 -5.73
CA SER A 246 -18.27 10.79 -6.27
C SER A 246 -18.15 10.38 -7.74
N LEU A 247 -17.26 11.02 -8.51
CA LEU A 247 -16.99 10.64 -9.91
C LEU A 247 -16.05 9.43 -10.02
N TRP A 248 -15.27 9.14 -8.98
CA TRP A 248 -14.25 8.09 -8.95
C TRP A 248 -14.72 6.81 -8.25
N LEU A 249 -15.73 6.91 -7.39
CA LEU A 249 -16.30 5.75 -6.71
C LEU A 249 -17.11 4.89 -7.69
N HIS A 250 -16.86 3.58 -7.65
CA HIS A 250 -17.66 2.62 -8.39
C HIS A 250 -19.07 2.51 -7.78
N VAL A 251 -20.07 2.24 -8.62
CA VAL A 251 -21.43 1.88 -8.20
C VAL A 251 -21.33 0.66 -7.27
N GLY A 252 -21.91 0.71 -6.07
CA GLY A 252 -21.73 -0.35 -5.06
C GLY A 252 -20.79 0.00 -3.89
N TRP A 253 -19.98 1.06 -4.01
CA TRP A 253 -18.89 1.33 -3.07
C TRP A 253 -19.37 1.86 -1.72
N GLY A 254 -19.35 1.00 -0.71
CA GLY A 254 -19.83 1.33 0.64
C GLY A 254 -21.35 1.38 0.75
N ASP A 255 -22.08 0.73 -0.16
CA ASP A 255 -23.55 0.72 -0.21
C ASP A 255 -24.21 0.09 1.03
N ASN A 256 -23.46 -0.61 1.89
CA ASN A 256 -23.94 -1.13 3.18
C ASN A 256 -23.79 -0.12 4.35
N LYS A 257 -23.56 1.18 4.05
CA LYS A 257 -23.56 2.25 5.07
C LYS A 257 -24.86 2.23 5.87
N GLY A 258 -24.80 1.77 7.11
CA GLY A 258 -25.94 1.70 8.02
C GLY A 258 -26.39 0.29 8.41
N VAL A 259 -25.77 -0.78 7.89
CA VAL A 259 -25.94 -2.12 8.47
C VAL A 259 -25.16 -2.16 9.79
N THR A 260 -25.83 -1.82 10.89
CA THR A 260 -25.28 -1.88 12.25
C THR A 260 -24.71 -3.27 12.52
N LEU A 261 -23.40 -3.37 12.70
CA LEU A 261 -22.62 -4.59 12.99
C LEU A 261 -22.92 -5.23 14.38
N VAL A 262 -24.01 -4.83 15.05
CA VAL A 262 -24.46 -5.37 16.34
C VAL A 262 -25.99 -5.27 16.34
N SER A 263 -26.76 -6.35 16.20
CA SER A 263 -26.99 -7.30 17.29
C SER A 263 -27.81 -8.51 16.77
N PRO A 264 -27.27 -9.74 16.76
CA PRO A 264 -28.07 -10.96 16.62
C PRO A 264 -29.01 -11.20 17.82
N PHE A 265 -28.86 -10.40 18.90
CA PHE A 265 -29.55 -10.58 20.18
C PHE A 265 -30.54 -9.48 20.52
N LYS A 266 -31.17 -8.82 19.53
CA LYS A 266 -32.37 -8.05 19.83
C LYS A 266 -33.52 -9.05 19.89
N LYS A 267 -33.67 -9.61 21.10
CA LYS A 267 -34.76 -10.47 21.56
C LYS A 267 -36.02 -10.25 20.72
N ARG A 268 -36.50 -11.34 20.10
CA ARG A 268 -37.93 -11.57 19.87
C ARG A 268 -38.63 -11.51 21.23
N ASN A 269 -38.90 -10.30 21.72
CA ASN A 269 -39.87 -10.06 22.78
C ASN A 269 -40.98 -9.23 22.13
N ASN A 270 -42.01 -9.93 21.69
CA ASN A 270 -43.43 -9.68 22.03
C ASN A 270 -44.34 -10.16 20.91
N SER A 271 -44.84 -11.38 21.06
CA SER A 271 -46.23 -11.69 20.74
C SER A 271 -46.69 -12.83 21.66
N THR A 272 -46.85 -12.51 22.94
CA THR A 272 -47.71 -13.30 23.84
C THR A 272 -49.02 -12.56 24.00
N LYS A 273 -50.07 -13.22 23.49
CA LYS A 273 -51.51 -13.13 23.80
C LYS A 273 -52.23 -11.82 23.48
#